data_AF-A0A1L9TTP5-F1
#
_entry.id   AF-A0A1L9TTP5-F1
#
_cell.length_a   1.000
_cell.length_b   1.000
_cell.length_c   1.000
_cell.angle_alpha   90.00
_cell.angle_beta   90.00
_cell.angle_gamma   90.00
#
_symmetry.space_group_name_H-M   'P 1'
#
loop_
_entity.id
_entity.type
_entity.pdbx_description
1 polymer ?
#
loop_
_entity_poly.entity_id
_entity_poly.type
_entity_poly.pdbx_seq_one_letter_code
_entity_poly.pdbx_strand_id
1 'polypeptide(L)'
;MILSKQIPIFAALMALAPSVLADCSISLSFTRTQNPIVGGDNTHTCSAEVDYGNGQTEILAEACNEVSSSRCYTSQLPNTICVHTNSDLSDGYVDYGAEHKDFNEDGCEKDKWATIAGDGATTKCTFPC
;
A
#
# COMPACT_ATOMS: atom_id res chain seq x y z
N MET A 1 -6.69 46.32 46.74
CA MET A 1 -6.40 45.99 45.32
C MET A 1 -6.67 44.51 45.13
N ILE A 2 -7.73 44.17 44.41
CA ILE A 2 -8.15 42.79 44.14
C ILE A 2 -7.60 42.43 42.77
N LEU A 3 -6.57 41.57 42.72
CA LEU A 3 -6.01 41.10 41.45
C LEU A 3 -6.75 39.82 41.04
N SER A 4 -7.85 39.99 40.32
CA SER A 4 -8.53 38.90 39.63
C SER A 4 -7.67 38.46 38.45
N LYS A 5 -7.05 37.28 38.51
CA LYS A 5 -6.42 36.63 37.36
C LYS A 5 -7.35 35.54 36.85
N GLN A 6 -7.99 35.83 35.72
CA GLN A 6 -8.75 34.86 34.92
C GLN A 6 -7.85 33.67 34.58
N ILE A 7 -8.29 32.47 34.94
CA ILE A 7 -7.69 31.20 34.51
C ILE A 7 -8.38 30.85 33.19
N PRO A 8 -7.67 30.80 32.05
CA PRO A 8 -8.29 30.42 30.79
C PRO A 8 -8.62 28.93 30.83
N ILE A 9 -9.91 28.63 30.65
CA ILE A 9 -10.44 27.29 30.44
C ILE A 9 -10.04 26.88 29.01
N PHE A 10 -8.92 26.18 28.87
CA PHE A 10 -8.60 25.38 27.69
C PHE A 10 -8.38 23.94 28.13
N ALA A 11 -9.46 23.28 28.51
CA ALA A 11 -9.51 21.83 28.48
C ALA A 11 -9.91 21.44 27.05
N ALA A 12 -8.92 21.32 26.17
CA ALA A 12 -9.12 20.65 24.90
C ALA A 12 -9.39 19.17 25.21
N LEU A 13 -10.63 18.73 25.01
CA LEU A 13 -10.91 17.31 24.80
C LEU A 13 -10.19 16.92 23.51
N MET A 14 -8.98 16.35 23.62
CA MET A 14 -8.53 15.43 22.60
C MET A 14 -9.42 14.20 22.74
N ALA A 15 -10.36 14.07 21.80
CA ALA A 15 -11.08 12.84 21.59
C ALA A 15 -10.04 11.73 21.38
N LEU A 16 -9.86 10.89 22.39
CA LEU A 16 -9.33 9.55 22.20
C LEU A 16 -10.38 8.80 21.37
N ALA A 17 -10.38 9.03 20.06
CA ALA A 17 -10.88 8.02 19.15
C ALA A 17 -10.06 6.77 19.48
N PRO A 18 -10.70 5.60 19.73
CA PRO A 18 -9.94 4.39 19.95
C PRO A 18 -9.07 4.20 18.73
N SER A 19 -7.76 4.33 18.91
CA SER A 19 -6.76 3.82 17.98
C SER A 19 -6.93 2.31 18.00
N VAL A 20 -7.93 1.81 17.26
CA VAL A 20 -7.73 0.58 16.53
C VAL A 20 -6.45 0.86 15.77
N LEU A 21 -5.35 0.20 16.14
CA LEU A 21 -4.13 0.23 15.34
C LEU A 21 -4.60 -0.11 13.93
N ALA A 22 -4.68 0.89 13.06
CA ALA A 22 -5.16 0.65 11.72
C ALA A 22 -4.05 -0.17 11.06
N ASP A 23 -4.38 -1.32 10.49
CA ASP A 23 -3.40 -2.09 9.76
C ASP A 23 -2.98 -1.31 8.51
N CYS A 24 -1.68 -1.22 8.29
CA CYS A 24 -1.08 -0.72 7.07
C CYS A 24 -1.24 -1.79 5.99
N SER A 25 -1.16 -1.39 4.73
CA SER A 25 -1.03 -2.35 3.65
C SER A 25 -0.13 -1.87 2.54
N ILE A 26 0.55 -2.82 1.90
CA ILE A 26 1.27 -2.59 0.64
C ILE A 26 0.53 -3.33 -0.47
N SER A 27 0.31 -2.65 -1.59
CA SER A 27 -0.29 -3.21 -2.79
C SER A 27 0.71 -3.13 -3.94
N LEU A 28 0.97 -4.26 -4.58
CA LEU A 28 1.66 -4.35 -5.86
C LEU A 28 0.63 -4.61 -6.93
N SER A 29 0.68 -3.87 -8.03
CA SER A 29 -0.24 -4.08 -9.13
C SER A 29 0.44 -3.96 -10.48
N PHE A 30 -0.10 -4.66 -11.46
CA PHE A 30 0.15 -4.39 -12.86
C PHE A 30 -1.16 -4.35 -13.62
N THR A 31 -1.17 -3.57 -14.69
CA THR A 31 -2.25 -3.57 -15.68
C THR A 31 -1.63 -3.60 -17.07
N ARG A 32 -2.20 -4.43 -17.93
CA ARG A 32 -1.93 -4.45 -19.37
C ARG A 32 -3.24 -4.24 -20.07
N THR A 33 -3.34 -3.20 -20.88
CA THR A 33 -4.51 -2.99 -21.74
C THR A 33 -4.12 -3.12 -23.19
N GLN A 34 -5.09 -3.48 -24.01
CA GLN A 34 -4.97 -3.59 -25.45
C GLN A 34 -6.26 -3.11 -26.11
N ASN A 35 -6.15 -2.45 -27.26
CA ASN A 35 -7.32 -2.15 -28.10
C ASN A 35 -7.73 -3.40 -28.91
N PRO A 36 -8.89 -4.02 -28.60
CA PRO A 36 -9.28 -5.27 -29.24
C PRO A 36 -9.78 -5.09 -30.69
N ILE A 37 -10.01 -3.85 -31.14
CA ILE A 37 -10.59 -3.54 -32.45
C ILE A 37 -9.50 -3.21 -33.47
N VAL A 38 -8.57 -2.32 -33.09
CA VAL A 38 -7.61 -1.73 -34.04
C VAL A 38 -6.25 -2.42 -33.98
N GLY A 39 -5.93 -3.08 -32.86
CA GLY A 39 -4.62 -3.69 -32.60
C GLY A 39 -3.50 -2.65 -32.45
N GLY A 40 -2.61 -2.85 -31.48
CA GLY A 40 -1.37 -2.07 -31.37
C GLY A 40 -1.37 -0.96 -30.32
N ASP A 41 -2.52 -0.46 -29.88
CA ASP A 41 -2.58 0.41 -28.70
C ASP A 41 -2.55 -0.46 -27.44
N ASN A 42 -1.34 -0.66 -26.92
CA ASN A 42 -1.12 -1.40 -25.67
C ASN A 42 -0.55 -0.47 -24.62
N THR A 43 -1.04 -0.57 -23.39
CA THR A 43 -0.40 0.08 -22.24
C THR A 43 0.00 -0.98 -21.22
N HIS A 44 1.13 -0.76 -20.57
CA HIS A 44 1.58 -1.56 -19.45
C HIS A 44 1.97 -0.63 -18.31
N THR A 45 1.26 -0.72 -17.19
CA THR A 45 1.50 0.09 -16.00
C THR A 45 1.72 -0.83 -14.81
N CYS A 46 2.52 -0.37 -13.86
CA CYS A 46 2.75 -1.04 -12.59
C CYS A 46 2.66 -0.02 -11.46
N SER A 47 2.35 -0.47 -10.26
CA SER A 47 2.39 0.38 -9.07
C SER A 47 2.72 -0.44 -7.82
N ALA A 48 3.61 0.09 -7.00
CA ALA A 48 3.75 -0.28 -5.60
C ALA A 48 3.22 0.88 -4.75
N GLU A 49 2.16 0.64 -3.99
CA GLU A 49 1.46 1.66 -3.20
C GLU A 49 1.31 1.20 -1.75
N VAL A 50 1.57 2.09 -0.80
CA VAL A 50 1.26 1.85 0.62
C VAL A 50 0.01 2.63 1.03
N ASP A 51 -0.88 1.96 1.76
CA ASP A 51 -1.98 2.57 2.52
C ASP A 51 -1.60 2.57 4.00
N TYR A 52 -1.62 3.76 4.60
CA TYR A 52 -1.23 3.98 5.98
C TYR A 52 -2.32 3.62 7.00
N GLY A 53 -3.46 3.09 6.55
CA GLY A 53 -4.60 2.70 7.40
C GLY A 53 -5.40 3.89 7.94
N ASN A 54 -4.91 5.12 7.74
CA ASN A 54 -5.55 6.38 8.15
C ASN A 54 -6.27 7.08 6.98
N GLY A 55 -6.43 6.39 5.85
CA GLY A 55 -7.01 6.93 4.61
C GLY A 55 -6.04 7.70 3.72
N GLN A 56 -4.75 7.77 4.08
CA GLN A 56 -3.70 8.27 3.22
C GLN A 56 -3.01 7.12 2.49
N THR A 57 -2.69 7.34 1.21
CA THR A 57 -1.88 6.42 0.41
C THR A 57 -0.69 7.14 -0.20
N GLU A 58 0.36 6.37 -0.54
CA GLU A 58 1.55 6.86 -1.21
C GLU A 58 2.04 5.86 -2.25
N ILE A 59 2.30 6.35 -3.48
CA ILE A 59 2.92 5.57 -4.54
C ILE A 59 4.43 5.55 -4.31
N LEU A 60 4.97 4.36 -4.05
CA LEU A 60 6.38 4.13 -3.77
C LEU A 60 7.19 3.91 -5.05
N ALA A 61 6.57 3.31 -6.08
CA ALA A 61 7.15 3.16 -7.41
C ALA A 61 6.07 2.90 -8.48
N GLU A 62 6.31 3.37 -9.69
CA GLU A 62 5.47 3.11 -10.88
C GLU A 62 6.22 2.39 -11.99
N ALA A 63 7.56 2.39 -11.94
CA ALA A 63 8.38 1.74 -12.93
C ALA A 63 8.31 0.22 -12.75
N CYS A 64 7.85 -0.50 -13.78
CA CYS A 64 7.59 -1.95 -13.69
C CYS A 64 8.83 -2.77 -13.29
N ASN A 65 10.04 -2.37 -13.69
CA ASN A 65 11.27 -3.04 -13.27
C ASN A 65 11.55 -2.89 -11.76
N GLU A 66 10.97 -1.89 -11.12
CA GLU A 66 11.08 -1.64 -9.68
C GLU A 66 10.00 -2.39 -8.90
N VAL A 67 8.78 -2.44 -9.43
CA VAL A 67 7.62 -3.10 -8.81
C VAL A 67 7.71 -4.63 -8.88
N SER A 68 8.17 -5.15 -10.02
CA SER A 68 8.16 -6.59 -10.33
C SER A 68 9.48 -7.31 -10.06
N SER A 69 10.28 -6.74 -9.16
CA SER A 69 11.55 -7.31 -8.72
C SER A 69 11.70 -7.21 -7.21
N SER A 70 12.74 -7.83 -6.66
CA SER A 70 13.07 -7.68 -5.25
C SER A 70 13.53 -6.25 -4.96
N ARG A 71 12.76 -5.51 -4.16
CA ARG A 71 12.98 -4.08 -3.89
C ARG A 71 12.60 -3.73 -2.46
N CYS A 72 13.33 -2.78 -1.89
CA CYS A 72 12.95 -2.16 -0.63
C CYS A 72 12.54 -0.70 -0.86
N TYR A 73 11.40 -0.32 -0.31
CA TYR A 73 10.78 0.99 -0.47
C TYR A 73 10.86 1.77 0.85
N THR A 74 11.29 3.02 0.74
CA THR A 74 11.18 3.98 1.83
C THR A 74 9.80 4.61 1.78
N SER A 75 9.12 4.69 2.92
CA SER A 75 7.82 5.36 3.06
C SER A 75 7.84 6.24 4.31
N GLN A 76 6.69 6.77 4.71
CA GLN A 76 6.54 7.50 5.98
C GLN A 76 6.48 6.56 7.20
N LEU A 77 6.49 5.24 6.98
CA LEU A 77 6.54 4.25 8.05
C LEU A 77 7.92 4.18 8.72
N PRO A 78 8.00 3.75 9.99
CA PRO A 78 9.26 3.66 10.71
C PRO A 78 10.24 2.62 10.15
N ASN A 79 9.74 1.56 9.52
CA ASN A 79 10.56 0.53 8.89
C ASN A 79 10.44 0.59 7.36
N THR A 80 11.49 0.13 6.68
CA THR A 80 11.47 -0.06 5.23
C THR A 80 10.57 -1.24 4.86
N ILE A 81 9.81 -1.11 3.77
CA ILE A 81 8.99 -2.19 3.22
C ILE A 81 9.82 -2.91 2.17
N CYS A 82 10.26 -4.14 2.43
CA CYS A 82 11.01 -4.94 1.48
C CYS A 82 10.10 -5.99 0.85
N VAL A 83 10.06 -6.02 -0.48
CA VAL A 83 9.22 -6.89 -1.27
C VAL A 83 10.13 -7.78 -2.10
N HIS A 84 9.87 -9.07 -2.07
CA HIS A 84 10.46 -10.04 -2.98
C HIS A 84 9.34 -10.63 -3.81
N THR A 85 9.39 -10.48 -5.13
CA THR A 85 8.33 -10.97 -6.02
C THR A 85 8.85 -11.33 -7.42
N ASN A 86 7.96 -11.86 -8.25
CA ASN A 86 8.15 -12.21 -9.64
C ASN A 86 7.53 -11.16 -10.59
N SER A 87 7.72 -11.37 -11.91
CA SER A 87 7.29 -10.43 -12.95
C SER A 87 5.77 -10.17 -12.99
N ASP A 88 4.98 -11.12 -12.48
CA ASP A 88 3.51 -11.14 -12.48
C ASP A 88 2.92 -10.90 -11.09
N LEU A 89 3.75 -10.54 -10.11
CA LEU A 89 3.34 -10.15 -8.74
C LEU A 89 2.54 -11.22 -7.99
N SER A 90 2.57 -12.47 -8.47
CA SER A 90 1.67 -13.54 -8.06
C SER A 90 2.23 -14.35 -6.89
N ASP A 91 3.54 -14.30 -6.70
CA ASP A 91 4.29 -15.04 -5.71
C ASP A 91 5.37 -14.17 -5.08
N GLY A 92 5.81 -14.57 -3.89
CA GLY A 92 6.80 -13.84 -3.11
C GLY A 92 6.33 -13.48 -1.71
N TYR A 93 6.97 -12.47 -1.11
CA TYR A 93 6.71 -12.06 0.26
C TYR A 93 7.05 -10.59 0.51
N VAL A 94 6.51 -10.06 1.60
CA VAL A 94 6.84 -8.73 2.16
C VAL A 94 7.48 -8.89 3.53
N ASP A 95 8.61 -8.22 3.72
CA ASP A 95 9.23 -7.99 5.03
C ASP A 95 9.00 -6.55 5.48
N TYR A 96 8.53 -6.38 6.72
CA TYR A 96 8.38 -5.09 7.36
C TYR A 96 8.68 -5.17 8.85
N GLY A 97 9.80 -4.60 9.29
CA GLY A 97 10.23 -4.71 10.69
C GLY A 97 10.49 -6.16 11.09
N ALA A 98 9.63 -6.70 11.97
CA ALA A 98 9.68 -8.11 12.39
C ALA A 98 8.66 -9.01 11.65
N GLU A 99 7.82 -8.42 10.80
CA GLU A 99 6.80 -9.13 10.06
C GLU A 99 7.38 -9.68 8.76
N HIS A 100 7.01 -10.92 8.46
CA HIS A 100 7.22 -11.60 7.18
C HIS A 100 5.84 -12.09 6.71
N LYS A 101 5.40 -11.63 5.54
CA LYS A 101 4.10 -12.00 4.94
C LYS A 101 4.32 -12.63 3.58
N ASP A 102 4.12 -13.93 3.48
CA ASP A 102 4.10 -14.63 2.20
C ASP A 102 2.81 -14.28 1.45
N PHE A 103 2.89 -14.05 0.15
CA PHE A 103 1.75 -13.67 -0.68
C PHE A 103 0.66 -14.73 -0.70
N ASN A 104 1.00 -15.98 -0.39
CA ASN A 104 0.09 -17.13 -0.36
C ASN A 104 -0.42 -17.48 1.04
N GLU A 105 -0.10 -16.67 2.05
CA GLU A 105 -0.52 -16.88 3.44
C GLU A 105 -1.52 -15.81 3.92
N ASP A 106 -2.06 -16.03 5.12
CA ASP A 106 -3.00 -15.12 5.75
C ASP A 106 -2.39 -13.72 5.94
N GLY A 107 -3.18 -12.70 5.63
CA GLY A 107 -2.73 -11.31 5.62
C GLY A 107 -2.32 -10.80 4.25
N CYS A 108 -2.31 -11.65 3.21
CA CYS A 108 -2.19 -11.21 1.83
C CYS A 108 -3.43 -11.62 1.01
N GLU A 109 -3.95 -10.68 0.23
CA GLU A 109 -5.05 -10.87 -0.71
C GLU A 109 -4.55 -10.67 -2.14
N LYS A 110 -5.12 -11.43 -3.07
CA LYS A 110 -4.82 -11.31 -4.49
C LYS A 110 -6.10 -11.12 -5.28
N ASP A 111 -6.08 -10.17 -6.18
CA ASP A 111 -7.11 -9.99 -7.18
C ASP A 111 -6.50 -10.08 -8.57
N LYS A 112 -7.23 -10.67 -9.51
CA LYS A 112 -6.81 -10.80 -10.90
C LYS A 112 -7.99 -10.74 -11.83
N TRP A 113 -7.79 -10.12 -12.98
CA TRP A 113 -8.81 -10.02 -14.01
C TRP A 113 -8.19 -10.18 -15.39
N ALA A 114 -8.98 -10.68 -16.33
CA ALA A 114 -8.62 -10.79 -17.74
C ALA A 114 -9.87 -10.67 -18.60
N THR A 115 -9.78 -9.88 -19.67
CA THR A 115 -10.83 -9.66 -20.66
C THR A 115 -10.22 -9.54 -22.05
N ILE A 116 -11.04 -9.34 -23.08
CA ILE A 116 -10.56 -9.04 -24.43
C ILE A 116 -9.76 -7.72 -24.51
N ALA A 117 -10.00 -6.81 -23.56
CA ALA A 117 -9.35 -5.50 -23.51
C ALA A 117 -8.03 -5.51 -22.70
N GLY A 118 -7.63 -6.65 -22.13
CA GLY A 118 -6.39 -6.76 -21.36
C GLY A 118 -6.54 -7.56 -20.07
N ASP A 119 -5.56 -7.43 -19.19
CA ASP A 119 -5.49 -8.14 -17.92
C ASP A 119 -4.76 -7.32 -16.85
N GLY A 120 -4.91 -7.74 -15.60
CA GLY A 120 -4.20 -7.14 -14.48
C GLY A 120 -4.25 -8.03 -13.26
N ALA A 121 -3.35 -7.74 -12.33
CA ALA A 121 -3.32 -8.37 -11.03
C ALA A 121 -2.91 -7.36 -9.97
N THR A 122 -3.41 -7.59 -8.76
CA THR A 122 -3.01 -6.88 -7.55
C THR A 122 -2.75 -7.89 -6.44
N THR A 123 -1.62 -7.74 -5.76
CA THR A 123 -1.33 -8.44 -4.51
C THR A 123 -1.21 -7.41 -3.40
N LYS A 124 -2.05 -7.55 -2.37
CA LYS A 124 -2.13 -6.63 -1.23
C LYS A 124 -1.81 -7.38 0.05
N CYS A 125 -0.82 -6.93 0.81
CA CYS A 125 -0.47 -7.52 2.10
C CYS A 125 -0.68 -6.50 3.22
N THR A 126 -1.36 -6.91 4.29
CA THR A 126 -1.59 -6.12 5.51
C THR A 126 -0.59 -6.46 6.60
N PHE A 127 -0.19 -5.44 7.34
CA PHE A 127 0.74 -5.56 8.46
C PHE A 127 0.51 -4.41 9.45
N PRO A 128 0.86 -4.58 10.73
CA PRO A 128 0.68 -3.53 11.72
C PRO A 128 1.54 -2.30 11.40
N CYS A 129 0.91 -1.13 11.46
CA CYS A 129 1.61 0.14 11.69
C CYS A 129 1.85 0.30 13.22
#